data_AF-A0A976KYH9-F1
#
_entry.id   AF-A0A976KYH9-F1
#
_cell.length_a   1.000
_cell.length_b   1.000
_cell.length_c   1.000
_cell.angle_alpha   90.00
_cell.angle_beta   90.00
_cell.angle_gamma   90.00
#
_symmetry.space_group_name_H-M   'P 1'
#
loop_
_entity.id
_entity.type
_entity.pdbx_description
1 polymer ?
#
loop_
_entity_poly.entity_id
_entity_poly.type
_entity_poly.pdbx_seq_one_letter_code
_entity_poly.pdbx_strand_id
1 'polypeptide(L)'
;MGQIAPFWLALALGVGCSTGCGRSPTPHDASTGPLAESPAEPSPAPVEGLHEVKCGCALSDVGQCGEFVEVAGEFLPLDLPNDDLGPMPFCGESDLQAQVRGEIREGRFLATSFELEPAKSDADK
;
A
#
# COMPACT_ATOMS: atom_id res chain seq x y z
N MET A 1 25.11 45.33 -12.82
CA MET A 1 25.64 44.05 -12.28
C MET A 1 24.59 42.97 -12.57
N GLY A 2 24.83 41.80 -13.15
CA GLY A 2 25.94 41.21 -13.89
C GLY A 2 25.32 40.23 -14.90
N GLN A 3 25.91 40.19 -16.10
CA GLN A 3 25.57 39.29 -17.20
C GLN A 3 26.37 38.00 -17.03
N ILE A 4 25.74 36.82 -17.16
CA ILE A 4 26.42 35.59 -17.54
C ILE A 4 25.40 34.61 -18.14
N ALA A 5 25.42 34.51 -19.46
CA ALA A 5 25.13 33.29 -20.19
C ALA A 5 26.44 32.85 -20.84
N PRO A 6 26.42 31.80 -21.69
CA PRO A 6 26.04 30.40 -21.52
C PRO A 6 27.33 29.56 -21.40
N PHE A 7 27.27 28.22 -21.40
CA PHE A 7 28.15 27.31 -22.17
C PHE A 7 28.33 25.91 -21.56
N TRP A 8 28.32 24.91 -22.45
CA TRP A 8 28.89 23.55 -22.32
C TRP A 8 28.14 22.62 -21.34
N LEU A 9 27.97 21.31 -21.56
CA LEU A 9 28.66 20.38 -22.44
C LEU A 9 27.73 19.16 -22.63
N ALA A 10 27.62 18.65 -23.87
CA ALA A 10 27.14 17.30 -24.14
C ALA A 10 28.17 16.26 -23.68
N LEU A 11 27.74 15.10 -23.18
CA LEU A 11 28.47 13.82 -23.15
C LEU A 11 27.56 12.76 -22.52
N ALA A 12 27.49 11.49 -22.88
CA ALA A 12 27.72 10.72 -24.09
C ALA A 12 27.15 9.33 -23.75
N LEU A 13 26.66 8.61 -24.77
CA LEU A 13 26.25 7.22 -24.67
C LEU A 13 27.39 6.34 -24.14
N GLY A 14 27.04 5.39 -23.28
CA GLY A 14 27.92 4.30 -22.85
C GLY A 14 27.16 2.98 -22.77
N VAL A 15 26.93 2.35 -23.93
CA VAL A 15 26.58 0.93 -24.05
C VAL A 15 27.83 0.12 -23.67
N GLY A 16 27.70 -0.78 -22.69
CA GLY A 16 28.77 -1.68 -22.26
C GLY A 16 28.29 -3.11 -22.11
N CYS A 17 28.38 -3.90 -23.18
CA CYS A 17 28.43 -5.36 -23.10
C CYS A 17 29.77 -5.78 -22.48
N SER A 18 29.75 -6.65 -21.48
CA SER A 18 30.95 -7.39 -21.05
C SER A 18 30.55 -8.78 -20.61
N THR A 19 30.51 -9.68 -21.60
CA THR A 19 30.73 -11.11 -21.42
C THR A 19 32.12 -11.31 -20.81
N GLY A 20 32.18 -11.88 -19.61
CA GLY A 20 33.44 -12.20 -18.94
C GLY A 20 33.33 -13.51 -18.18
N CYS A 21 33.72 -14.60 -18.82
CA CYS A 21 34.04 -15.86 -18.14
C CYS A 21 35.28 -15.69 -17.26
N GLY A 22 35.26 -16.31 -16.08
CA GLY A 22 36.47 -16.82 -15.44
C GLY A 22 36.93 -16.07 -14.18
N ARG A 23 36.61 -16.63 -13.01
CA ARG A 23 37.56 -16.84 -11.92
C ARG A 23 36.93 -17.71 -10.82
N SER A 24 37.42 -18.94 -10.67
CA SER A 24 37.43 -19.59 -9.36
C SER A 24 38.50 -18.94 -8.50
N PRO A 25 38.20 -18.69 -7.23
CA PRO A 25 39.16 -18.98 -6.18
C PRO A 25 38.58 -19.95 -5.13
N THR A 26 39.55 -20.62 -4.54
CA THR A 26 39.61 -21.67 -3.52
C THR A 26 38.84 -21.44 -2.21
N PRO A 27 38.64 -22.52 -1.41
CA PRO A 27 37.72 -22.57 -0.27
C PRO A 27 38.30 -21.82 0.93
N HIS A 28 37.44 -21.10 1.65
CA HIS A 28 37.71 -20.58 2.98
C HIS A 28 36.68 -21.12 3.96
N ASP A 29 37.18 -22.05 4.77
CA ASP A 29 37.07 -22.14 6.22
C ASP A 29 35.92 -21.40 6.93
N ALA A 30 35.23 -22.20 7.74
CA ALA A 30 34.28 -21.86 8.80
C ALA A 30 34.26 -20.39 9.26
N SER A 31 33.11 -19.74 9.04
CA SER A 31 32.67 -18.67 9.92
C SER A 31 31.29 -19.05 10.44
N THR A 32 31.29 -19.56 11.68
CA THR A 32 30.13 -19.52 12.57
C THR A 32 29.79 -18.04 12.80
N GLY A 33 29.10 -17.43 11.84
CA GLY A 33 28.48 -16.14 12.03
C GLY A 33 27.36 -16.29 13.07
N PRO A 34 27.19 -15.34 14.00
CA PRO A 34 25.98 -15.31 14.80
C PRO A 34 24.79 -15.33 13.83
N LEU A 35 23.83 -16.21 14.10
CA LEU A 35 22.51 -16.15 13.47
C LEU A 35 22.09 -14.69 13.52
N ALA A 36 22.11 -14.02 12.37
CA ALA A 36 21.51 -12.72 12.24
C ALA A 36 20.05 -12.94 12.61
N GLU A 37 19.68 -12.53 13.82
CA GLU A 37 18.29 -12.30 14.17
C GLU A 37 17.78 -11.34 13.11
N SER A 38 17.07 -11.90 12.13
CA SER A 38 16.34 -11.12 11.14
C SER A 38 15.55 -10.10 11.95
N PRO A 39 15.70 -8.78 11.72
CA PRO A 39 14.85 -7.80 12.36
C PRO A 39 13.43 -8.29 12.12
N ALA A 40 12.73 -8.66 13.19
CA ALA A 40 11.31 -8.95 13.10
C ALA A 40 10.72 -7.66 12.54
N GLU A 41 10.33 -7.69 11.26
CA GLU A 41 9.66 -6.56 10.63
C GLU A 41 8.53 -6.18 11.59
N PRO A 42 8.41 -4.89 11.96
CA PRO A 42 7.40 -4.48 12.91
C PRO A 42 6.06 -4.97 12.37
N SER A 43 5.47 -5.95 13.07
CA SER A 43 4.14 -6.46 12.72
C SER A 43 3.24 -5.23 12.68
N PRO A 44 2.53 -4.98 11.57
CA PRO A 44 1.67 -3.82 11.47
C PRO A 44 0.71 -3.83 12.66
N ALA A 45 0.66 -2.73 13.39
CA ALA A 45 -0.23 -2.61 14.54
C ALA A 45 -1.69 -2.79 14.05
N PRO A 46 -2.56 -3.44 14.85
CA PRO A 46 -3.95 -3.57 14.50
C PRO A 46 -4.56 -2.17 14.37
N VAL A 47 -5.26 -1.95 13.26
CA VAL A 47 -6.04 -0.74 13.00
C VAL A 47 -7.45 -1.00 13.48
N GLU A 48 -7.98 -0.11 14.31
CA GLU A 48 -9.34 -0.20 14.86
C GLU A 48 -9.94 1.20 14.94
N GLY A 49 -11.17 1.36 14.46
CA GLY A 49 -11.85 2.65 14.51
C GLY A 49 -13.02 2.76 13.55
N LEU A 50 -13.62 3.95 13.55
CA LEU A 50 -14.59 4.35 12.55
C LEU A 50 -13.83 4.95 11.36
N HIS A 51 -13.97 4.32 10.21
CA HIS A 51 -13.26 4.68 8.99
C HIS A 51 -14.24 4.95 7.85
N GLU A 52 -13.89 5.86 6.96
CA GLU A 52 -14.66 6.09 5.74
C GLU A 52 -14.50 4.91 4.79
N VAL A 53 -15.59 4.48 4.17
CA VAL A 53 -15.59 3.41 3.17
C VAL A 53 -16.17 3.90 1.85
N LYS A 54 -15.55 3.48 0.75
CA LYS A 54 -15.90 3.96 -0.59
C LYS A 54 -15.77 2.87 -1.64
N CYS A 55 -16.60 3.00 -2.67
CA CYS A 55 -16.45 2.25 -3.89
C CYS A 55 -15.36 2.86 -4.78
N GLY A 56 -14.35 2.05 -5.10
CA GLY A 56 -13.22 2.41 -5.95
C GLY A 56 -13.58 2.72 -7.40
N CYS A 57 -14.76 2.32 -7.87
CA CYS A 57 -15.23 2.71 -9.21
C CYS A 57 -15.41 4.22 -9.37
N ALA A 58 -15.68 4.93 -8.27
CA ALA A 58 -15.83 6.39 -8.26
C ALA A 58 -14.51 7.11 -7.94
N LEU A 59 -13.50 6.38 -7.47
CA LEU A 59 -12.19 6.93 -7.11
C LEU A 59 -11.28 6.94 -8.34
N SER A 60 -11.01 8.12 -8.87
CA SER A 60 -10.13 8.28 -10.04
C SER A 60 -8.67 7.89 -9.75
N ASP A 61 -8.26 7.96 -8.48
CA ASP A 61 -6.87 7.74 -8.06
C ASP A 61 -6.49 6.27 -7.86
N VAL A 62 -7.46 5.38 -7.56
CA VAL A 62 -7.18 3.94 -7.32
C VAL A 62 -7.19 3.10 -8.59
N GLY A 63 -7.81 3.59 -9.67
CA GLY A 63 -7.80 2.97 -11.00
C GLY A 63 -8.47 1.60 -11.11
N GLN A 64 -9.13 1.11 -10.04
CA GLN A 64 -9.78 -0.19 -9.99
C GLN A 64 -11.09 -0.14 -9.21
N CYS A 65 -12.10 -0.85 -9.72
CA CYS A 65 -13.37 -1.07 -9.02
C CYS A 65 -13.20 -2.08 -7.88
N GLY A 66 -13.80 -1.78 -6.73
CA GLY A 66 -13.78 -2.61 -5.53
C GLY A 66 -14.21 -1.82 -4.31
N GLU A 67 -14.24 -2.45 -3.15
CA GLU A 67 -14.52 -1.76 -1.88
C GLU A 67 -13.23 -1.35 -1.19
N PHE A 68 -13.21 -0.11 -0.71
CA PHE A 68 -12.05 0.51 -0.11
C PHE A 68 -12.40 1.10 1.25
N VAL A 69 -11.41 1.09 2.14
CA VAL A 69 -11.47 1.76 3.44
C VAL A 69 -10.37 2.80 3.51
N GLU A 70 -10.68 3.99 4.04
CA GLU A 70 -9.71 5.03 4.27
C GLU A 70 -9.00 4.82 5.61
N VAL A 71 -7.71 4.55 5.54
CA VAL A 71 -6.86 4.40 6.73
C VAL A 71 -5.69 5.37 6.60
N ALA A 72 -5.55 6.26 7.59
CA ALA A 72 -4.50 7.27 7.62
C ALA A 72 -4.41 8.17 6.36
N GLY A 73 -5.55 8.43 5.70
CA GLY A 73 -5.62 9.26 4.50
C GLY A 73 -5.36 8.51 3.19
N GLU A 74 -5.20 7.19 3.23
CA GLU A 74 -5.03 6.35 2.05
C GLU A 74 -6.21 5.39 1.88
N PHE A 75 -6.71 5.24 0.64
CA PHE A 75 -7.74 4.25 0.31
C PHE A 75 -7.09 2.90 0.06
N LEU A 76 -7.30 1.97 0.99
CA LEU A 76 -6.81 0.61 0.88
C LEU A 76 -7.95 -0.32 0.46
N PRO A 77 -7.70 -1.27 -0.46
CA PRO A 77 -8.68 -2.31 -0.77
C PRO A 77 -9.09 -3.04 0.51
N LEU A 78 -10.40 -3.08 0.75
CA LEU A 78 -11.01 -3.76 1.89
C LEU A 78 -11.19 -5.24 1.56
N ASP A 79 -10.68 -6.10 2.42
CA ASP A 79 -10.78 -7.54 2.30
C ASP A 79 -11.41 -8.09 3.59
N LEU A 80 -12.52 -8.81 3.43
CA LEU A 80 -13.26 -9.40 4.54
C LEU A 80 -13.09 -10.92 4.54
N PRO A 81 -12.88 -11.56 5.70
CA PRO A 81 -12.62 -13.00 5.82
C PRO A 81 -13.78 -13.89 5.36
N ASN A 82 -14.99 -13.33 5.24
CA ASN A 82 -16.21 -14.06 4.90
C ASN A 82 -16.91 -13.54 3.63
N ASP A 83 -16.32 -12.58 2.88
CA ASP A 83 -16.96 -11.95 1.72
C ASP A 83 -18.38 -11.38 1.98
N ASP A 84 -18.72 -11.07 3.24
CA ASP A 84 -20.07 -10.72 3.70
C ASP A 84 -20.64 -9.40 3.11
N LEU A 85 -19.84 -8.63 2.37
CA LEU A 85 -20.28 -7.37 1.74
C LEU A 85 -21.21 -7.60 0.55
N GLY A 86 -21.17 -8.78 -0.09
CA GLY A 86 -21.90 -8.99 -1.34
C GLY A 86 -21.33 -8.17 -2.50
N PRO A 87 -22.12 -7.89 -3.56
CA PRO A 87 -21.61 -7.49 -4.88
C PRO A 87 -21.20 -6.02 -5.02
N MET A 88 -20.69 -5.39 -3.96
CA MET A 88 -20.28 -3.97 -3.85
C MET A 88 -21.36 -3.03 -3.25
N PRO A 89 -21.57 -3.06 -1.92
CA PRO A 89 -22.58 -2.25 -1.25
C PRO A 89 -22.25 -0.76 -1.14
N PHE A 90 -21.00 -0.33 -1.37
CA PHE A 90 -20.66 1.10 -1.29
C PHE A 90 -20.75 1.80 -2.65
N CYS A 91 -20.96 1.06 -3.73
CA CYS A 91 -21.07 1.66 -5.07
C CYS A 91 -22.40 2.39 -5.24
N GLY A 92 -22.32 3.69 -5.52
CA GLY A 92 -23.49 4.57 -5.65
C GLY A 92 -23.89 5.28 -4.36
N GLU A 93 -23.26 4.91 -3.24
CA GLU A 93 -23.45 5.54 -1.94
C GLU A 93 -22.31 6.53 -1.66
N SER A 94 -22.61 7.58 -0.89
CA SER A 94 -21.62 8.53 -0.39
C SER A 94 -21.69 8.61 1.13
N ASP A 95 -20.62 9.11 1.74
CA ASP A 95 -20.57 9.40 3.19
C ASP A 95 -20.80 8.17 4.08
N LEU A 96 -20.44 6.98 3.57
CA LEU A 96 -20.48 5.73 4.34
C LEU A 96 -19.28 5.64 5.28
N GLN A 97 -19.55 5.22 6.51
CA GLN A 97 -18.53 4.93 7.50
C GLN A 97 -18.75 3.52 8.02
N ALA A 98 -17.67 2.83 8.34
CA ALA A 98 -17.73 1.52 8.95
C ALA A 98 -16.80 1.47 10.16
N GLN A 99 -17.31 0.88 11.24
CA GLN A 99 -16.48 0.46 12.34
C GLN A 99 -15.70 -0.77 11.87
N VAL A 100 -14.38 -0.62 11.71
CA VAL A 100 -13.51 -1.70 11.25
C VAL A 100 -12.43 -1.99 12.25
N ARG A 101 -12.03 -3.26 12.29
CA ARG A 101 -10.85 -3.71 13.02
C ARG A 101 -10.08 -4.70 12.15
N GLY A 102 -8.80 -4.48 11.95
CA GLY A 102 -8.01 -5.30 11.04
C GLY A 102 -6.53 -4.97 11.07
N GLU A 103 -5.85 -5.42 10.03
CA GLU A 103 -4.43 -5.15 9.82
C GLU A 103 -4.17 -4.84 8.35
N ILE A 104 -3.16 -4.01 8.09
CA ILE A 104 -2.72 -3.72 6.74
C ILE A 104 -1.68 -4.78 6.34
N ARG A 105 -1.95 -5.55 5.29
CA ARG A 105 -0.98 -6.49 4.72
C ARG A 105 -0.93 -6.33 3.22
N GLU A 106 0.28 -6.31 2.67
CA GLU A 106 0.52 -6.24 1.22
C GLU A 106 -0.22 -5.07 0.53
N GLY A 107 -0.40 -3.94 1.24
CA GLY A 107 -1.12 -2.76 0.72
C GLY A 107 -2.65 -2.90 0.68
N ARG A 108 -3.23 -3.89 1.37
CA ARG A 108 -4.67 -4.06 1.55
C ARG A 108 -5.03 -4.08 3.03
N PHE A 109 -6.28 -3.75 3.33
CA PHE A 109 -6.82 -3.84 4.67
C PHE A 109 -7.54 -5.17 4.88
N LEU A 110 -6.96 -6.04 5.69
CA LEU A 110 -7.58 -7.30 6.10
C LEU A 110 -8.44 -7.04 7.35
N ALA A 111 -9.75 -6.88 7.17
CA ALA A 111 -10.65 -6.63 8.29
C ALA A 111 -10.94 -7.94 9.05
N THR A 112 -10.62 -7.99 10.33
CA THR A 112 -11.06 -9.07 11.23
C THR A 112 -12.49 -8.84 11.75
N SER A 113 -12.97 -7.60 11.74
CA SER A 113 -14.33 -7.21 12.07
C SER A 113 -14.73 -6.00 11.23
N PHE A 114 -15.97 -5.98 10.78
CA PHE A 114 -16.54 -4.94 9.94
C PHE A 114 -18.02 -4.75 10.30
N GLU A 115 -18.41 -3.54 10.63
CA GLU A 115 -19.80 -3.16 10.86
C GLU A 115 -20.07 -1.82 10.17
N LEU A 116 -21.00 -1.80 9.22
CA LEU A 116 -21.36 -0.58 8.50
C LEU A 116 -22.21 0.29 9.43
N GLU A 117 -21.76 1.50 9.69
CA GLU A 117 -22.56 2.47 10.42
C GLU A 117 -23.56 3.08 9.41
N PRO A 118 -24.87 3.11 9.72
CA PRO A 118 -25.80 3.84 8.88
C PRO A 118 -25.32 5.29 8.82
N ALA A 119 -25.16 5.83 7.60
CA ALA A 119 -25.02 7.26 7.40
C ALA A 119 -26.09 7.92 8.26
N LYS A 120 -25.73 8.89 9.11
CA LYS A 120 -26.67 9.54 10.02
C LYS A 120 -27.84 10.07 9.19
N SER A 121 -28.87 9.27 9.05
CA SER A 121 -30.16 9.69 8.55
C SER A 121 -30.54 10.80 9.48
N ASP A 122 -30.64 12.02 8.96
CA ASP A 122 -31.09 13.20 9.66
C ASP A 122 -32.33 12.83 10.49
N ALA A 123 -32.10 12.51 11.76
CA ALA A 123 -33.13 12.30 12.75
C ALA A 123 -33.56 13.70 13.23
N ASP A 124 -34.12 14.50 12.31
CA ASP A 124 -35.06 15.59 12.58
C ASP A 124 -35.38 16.37 11.28
N LYS A 125 -36.55 16.12 10.67
CA LYS A 125 -37.51 17.20 10.40
C LYS A 125 -38.91 16.73 10.00
#